data_AF-A0A0F9C4U3-F1
#
_entry.id   AF-A0A0F9C4U3-F1
#
_cell.length_a   1.000
_cell.length_b   1.000
_cell.length_c   1.000
_cell.angle_alpha   90.00
_cell.angle_beta   90.00
_cell.angle_gamma   90.00
#
_symmetry.space_group_name_H-M   'P 1'
#
loop_
_entity.id
_entity.type
_entity.pdbx_description
1 polymer ?
#
loop_
_entity_poly.entity_id
_entity_poly.type
_entity_poly.pdbx_seq_one_letter_code
_entity_poly.pdbx_strand_id
1 'polypeptide(L)'
;MRGRFSKGDIPWNKGVPMREETKQKLSESKRGVITWNKGSSTGPLSEETRQKISTALKGRETTLEHRANLSKALKGRKAPWAADNWTQDNKKVSCLTYRLAEVLMECGFGEVAIEQSFWPYTVDVLLLDEWVAFEADGKYWHNSSWLRRSGRTPNKLTSTERDQRLFDKYQLPIVHLSEDEVNKLYIALIK
;
A
#
# COMPACT_ATOMS: atom_id res chain seq x y z
N MET A 1 -40.74 14.78 16.74
CA MET A 1 -39.60 14.57 17.67
C MET A 1 -38.33 14.44 16.84
N ARG A 2 -37.36 15.36 16.96
CA ARG A 2 -36.02 15.18 16.36
C ARG A 2 -35.15 14.49 17.40
N GLY A 3 -34.77 13.24 17.14
CA GLY A 3 -33.83 12.51 18.01
C GLY A 3 -32.50 13.26 18.09
N ARG A 4 -31.99 13.45 19.31
CA ARG A 4 -30.64 13.97 19.54
C ARG A 4 -29.65 12.90 19.07
N PHE A 5 -28.91 13.17 18.01
CA PHE A 5 -27.77 12.33 17.61
C PHE A 5 -26.67 12.45 18.67
N SER A 6 -26.22 11.31 19.18
CA SER A 6 -25.10 11.20 20.10
C SER A 6 -23.79 10.97 19.36
N LYS A 7 -22.67 11.34 19.98
CA LYS A 7 -21.33 11.12 19.41
C LYS A 7 -21.08 9.61 19.29
N GLY A 8 -21.08 9.09 18.06
CA GLY A 8 -20.90 7.66 17.77
C GLY A 8 -22.04 7.04 16.96
N ASP A 9 -23.18 7.73 16.83
CA ASP A 9 -24.31 7.21 16.06
C ASP A 9 -23.96 7.11 14.58
N ILE A 10 -24.21 5.93 14.01
CA ILE A 10 -24.07 5.70 12.58
C ILE A 10 -25.26 6.35 11.87
N PRO A 11 -25.03 7.26 10.90
CA PRO A 11 -26.10 7.83 10.11
C PRO A 11 -26.90 6.73 9.40
N TRP A 12 -28.22 6.82 9.41
CA TRP A 12 -29.13 5.84 8.78
C TRP A 12 -28.88 5.63 7.28
N ASN A 13 -28.16 6.54 6.62
CA ASN A 13 -27.78 6.47 5.21
C ASN A 13 -26.32 6.02 5.00
N LYS A 14 -25.58 5.62 6.03
CA LYS A 14 -24.20 5.12 5.88
C LYS A 14 -24.21 3.86 5.01
N GLY A 15 -23.48 3.89 3.90
CA GLY A 15 -23.38 2.76 2.96
C GLY A 15 -24.52 2.66 1.94
N VAL A 16 -25.56 3.50 2.01
CA VAL A 16 -26.64 3.51 1.02
C VAL A 16 -26.19 4.32 -0.21
N PRO A 17 -26.08 3.73 -1.41
CA PRO A 17 -25.65 4.45 -2.60
C PRO A 17 -26.72 5.45 -3.03
N MET A 18 -26.27 6.64 -3.45
CA MET A 18 -27.15 7.67 -4.02
C MET A 18 -27.75 7.18 -5.35
N ARG A 19 -29.04 7.43 -5.59
CA ARG A 19 -29.71 7.09 -6.86
C ARG A 19 -29.06 7.84 -8.03
N GLU A 20 -29.00 7.22 -9.20
CA GLU A 20 -28.34 7.81 -10.39
C GLU A 20 -28.93 9.16 -10.80
N GLU A 21 -30.25 9.30 -10.80
CA GLU A 21 -30.92 10.57 -11.10
C GLU A 21 -30.50 11.69 -10.12
N THR A 22 -30.36 11.37 -8.83
CA THR A 22 -29.92 12.32 -7.80
C THR A 22 -28.45 12.68 -7.97
N LYS A 23 -27.59 11.72 -8.32
CA LYS A 23 -26.19 11.99 -8.67
C LYS A 23 -26.10 12.93 -9.87
N GLN A 24 -26.91 12.71 -10.89
CA GLN A 24 -26.95 13.54 -12.09
C GLN A 24 -27.38 14.98 -11.79
N LYS A 25 -28.48 15.17 -11.05
CA LYS A 25 -28.94 16.50 -10.62
C LYS A 25 -27.89 17.22 -9.76
N LEU A 26 -27.23 16.50 -8.85
CA LEU A 26 -26.16 17.07 -8.02
C LEU A 26 -24.97 17.50 -8.88
N SER A 27 -24.57 16.67 -9.84
CA SER A 27 -23.48 16.97 -10.79
C SER A 27 -23.81 18.18 -11.66
N GLU A 28 -25.04 18.29 -12.16
CA GLU A 28 -25.54 19.44 -12.90
C GLU A 28 -25.52 20.71 -12.06
N SER A 29 -26.02 20.66 -10.82
CA SER A 29 -26.05 21.83 -9.92
C SER A 29 -24.65 22.35 -9.54
N LYS A 30 -23.66 21.46 -9.46
CA LYS A 30 -22.27 21.83 -9.12
C LYS A 30 -21.46 22.27 -10.35
N ARG A 31 -21.98 22.06 -11.55
CA ARG A 31 -21.28 22.42 -12.78
C ARG A 31 -21.16 23.94 -12.87
N GLY A 32 -19.94 24.43 -12.99
CA GLY A 32 -19.68 25.88 -13.10
C GLY A 32 -19.70 26.64 -11.76
N VAL A 33 -19.97 25.98 -10.62
CA VAL A 33 -19.86 26.62 -9.31
C VAL A 33 -18.39 26.91 -9.02
N ILE A 34 -18.05 28.19 -9.01
CA ILE A 34 -16.75 28.73 -8.64
C ILE A 34 -16.61 28.58 -7.12
N THR A 35 -15.52 27.96 -6.65
CA THR A 35 -15.23 27.88 -5.20
C THR A 35 -14.94 29.29 -4.67
N TRP A 36 -15.29 29.56 -3.42
CA TRP A 36 -15.14 30.90 -2.80
C TRP A 36 -13.71 31.47 -2.84
N ASN A 37 -12.71 30.59 -3.00
CA ASN A 37 -11.29 30.94 -3.08
C ASN A 37 -10.74 31.01 -4.52
N LYS A 38 -11.56 30.74 -5.55
CA LYS A 38 -11.12 30.81 -6.94
C LYS A 38 -10.96 32.28 -7.33
N GLY A 39 -9.71 32.69 -7.55
CA GLY A 39 -9.33 34.10 -7.76
C GLY A 39 -8.89 34.83 -6.49
N SER A 40 -8.93 34.18 -5.32
CA SER A 40 -8.27 34.73 -4.12
C SER A 40 -6.76 34.69 -4.28
N SER A 41 -6.04 35.62 -3.64
CA SER A 41 -4.57 35.68 -3.58
C SER A 41 -3.93 34.43 -2.93
N THR A 42 -4.74 33.53 -2.38
CA THR A 42 -4.45 32.11 -2.11
C THR A 42 -4.38 31.27 -3.40
N GLY A 43 -3.81 31.82 -4.47
CA GLY A 43 -3.48 31.06 -5.67
C GLY A 43 -2.33 30.08 -5.41
N PRO A 44 -1.95 29.25 -6.41
CA PRO A 44 -0.73 28.47 -6.33
C PRO A 44 0.45 29.36 -5.95
N LEU A 45 1.30 28.91 -5.02
CA LEU A 45 2.52 29.64 -4.64
C LEU A 45 3.30 30.05 -5.90
N SER A 46 3.74 31.30 -5.94
CA SER A 46 4.62 31.79 -7.02
C SER A 46 5.91 30.99 -7.07
N GLU A 47 6.52 30.92 -8.26
CA GLU A 47 7.74 30.15 -8.46
C GLU A 47 8.88 30.63 -7.55
N GLU A 48 9.00 31.95 -7.36
CA GLU A 48 9.95 32.55 -6.43
C GLU A 48 9.71 32.09 -4.98
N THR A 49 8.45 32.04 -4.55
CA THR A 49 8.10 31.59 -3.20
C THR A 49 8.39 30.10 -3.02
N ARG A 50 8.10 29.29 -4.05
CA ARG A 50 8.45 27.86 -4.05
C ARG A 50 9.95 27.64 -3.96
N GLN A 51 10.73 28.42 -4.71
CA GLN A 51 12.19 28.36 -4.69
C GLN A 51 12.73 28.74 -3.31
N LYS A 52 12.24 29.82 -2.70
CA LYS A 52 12.63 30.23 -1.33
C LYS A 52 12.33 29.14 -0.29
N ILE A 53 11.17 28.49 -0.37
CA ILE A 53 10.82 27.37 0.52
C ILE A 53 11.75 26.17 0.28
N SER A 54 11.98 25.83 -0.99
CA SER A 54 12.83 24.71 -1.38
C SER A 54 14.27 24.91 -0.89
N THR A 55 14.87 26.08 -1.10
CA THR A 55 16.23 26.39 -0.65
C THR A 55 16.34 26.40 0.87
N ALA A 56 15.35 26.97 1.57
CA ALA A 56 15.34 27.01 3.03
C ALA A 56 15.20 25.62 3.70
N LEU A 57 14.54 24.67 3.02
CA LEU A 57 14.37 23.30 3.53
C LEU A 57 15.49 22.36 3.09
N LYS A 58 16.20 22.68 2.00
CA LYS A 58 17.28 21.84 1.48
C LYS A 58 18.43 21.75 2.49
N GLY A 59 18.82 20.52 2.83
CA GLY A 59 19.90 20.26 3.79
C GLY A 59 19.51 20.41 5.26
N ARG A 60 18.23 20.69 5.57
CA ARG A 60 17.76 20.70 6.95
C ARG A 60 17.63 19.27 7.46
N GLU A 61 18.64 18.80 8.19
CA GLU A 61 18.60 17.50 8.84
C GLU A 61 17.67 17.54 10.06
N THR A 62 16.82 16.52 10.17
CA THR A 62 16.08 16.28 11.41
C THR A 62 17.04 15.66 12.42
N THR A 63 17.23 16.33 13.55
CA THR A 63 18.07 15.81 14.64
C THR A 63 17.49 14.49 15.17
N LEU A 64 18.35 13.63 15.73
CA LEU A 64 17.91 12.38 16.36
C LEU A 64 16.84 12.62 17.43
N GLU A 65 17.00 13.69 18.20
CA GLU A 65 16.04 14.12 19.21
C GLU A 65 14.68 14.49 18.58
N HIS A 66 14.66 15.25 17.48
CA HIS A 66 13.43 15.61 16.78
C HIS A 66 12.69 14.36 16.27
N ARG A 67 13.43 13.38 15.72
CA ARG A 67 12.86 12.09 15.29
C ARG A 67 12.30 11.30 16.47
N ALA A 68 13.01 11.26 17.59
CA ALA A 68 12.55 10.58 18.80
C ALA A 68 11.27 11.22 19.36
N ASN A 69 11.18 12.56 19.36
CA ASN A 69 10.01 13.29 19.83
C ASN A 69 8.80 13.09 18.91
N LEU A 70 9.01 13.08 17.58
CA LEU A 70 7.96 12.72 16.61
C LEU A 70 7.46 11.29 16.84
N SER A 71 8.37 10.32 17.03
CA SER A 71 8.01 8.93 17.31
C SER A 71 7.16 8.81 18.58
N LYS A 72 7.59 9.45 19.68
CA LYS A 72 6.81 9.50 20.93
C LYS A 72 5.43 10.12 20.75
N ALA A 73 5.33 11.23 20.00
CA ALA A 73 4.07 11.94 19.77
C ALA A 73 3.08 11.17 18.87
N LEU A 74 3.60 10.37 17.95
CA LEU A 74 2.80 9.53 17.05
C LEU A 74 2.44 8.17 17.67
N LYS A 75 3.22 7.69 18.64
CA LYS A 75 2.95 6.43 19.35
C LYS A 75 1.54 6.46 19.97
N GLY A 76 0.70 5.49 19.59
CA GLY A 76 -0.68 5.37 20.08
C GLY A 76 -1.71 6.23 19.34
N ARG A 77 -1.31 7.09 18.40
CA ARG A 77 -2.28 7.75 17.51
C ARG A 77 -2.82 6.73 16.51
N LYS A 78 -4.13 6.44 16.60
CA LYS A 78 -4.82 5.68 15.55
C LYS A 78 -4.86 6.57 14.30
N ALA A 79 -4.33 6.08 13.19
CA ALA A 79 -4.50 6.77 11.92
C ALA A 79 -6.01 6.94 11.64
N PRO A 80 -6.45 8.02 10.97
CA PRO A 80 -7.87 8.29 10.75
C PRO A 80 -8.60 7.14 10.04
N TRP A 81 -7.90 6.39 9.20
CA TRP A 81 -8.41 5.20 8.50
C TRP A 81 -8.44 3.93 9.37
N ALA A 82 -7.87 3.94 10.56
CA ALA A 82 -7.79 2.76 11.45
C ALA A 82 -9.04 2.59 12.32
N ALA A 83 -10.04 3.47 12.17
CA ALA A 83 -11.31 3.40 12.90
C ALA A 83 -12.38 2.56 12.18
N ASP A 84 -12.23 2.28 10.89
CA ASP A 84 -13.12 1.40 10.14
C ASP A 84 -12.50 -0.01 10.05
N ASN A 85 -12.94 -0.92 10.93
CA ASN A 85 -12.68 -2.37 10.91
C ASN A 85 -11.20 -2.83 10.83
N TRP A 86 -10.43 -2.50 11.86
CA TRP A 86 -9.24 -3.27 12.23
C TRP A 86 -9.68 -4.59 12.92
N THR A 87 -10.01 -5.62 12.14
CA THR A 87 -9.98 -7.00 12.64
C THR A 87 -8.54 -7.52 12.57
N GLN A 88 -8.19 -8.53 13.37
CA GLN A 88 -6.87 -9.16 13.36
C GLN A 88 -6.42 -9.66 11.97
N ASP A 89 -7.36 -9.76 11.02
CA ASP A 89 -7.15 -10.25 9.66
C ASP A 89 -6.66 -9.20 8.65
N ASN A 90 -6.48 -7.93 9.05
CA ASN A 90 -6.21 -6.81 8.14
C ASN A 90 -4.79 -6.22 8.25
N LYS A 91 -3.77 -7.08 8.46
CA LYS A 91 -2.38 -6.72 8.09
C LYS A 91 -2.23 -6.91 6.58
N LYS A 92 -2.08 -5.80 5.84
CA LYS A 92 -1.69 -5.82 4.42
C LYS A 92 -0.22 -6.22 4.25
N VAL A 93 0.05 -7.49 4.49
CA VAL A 93 0.98 -8.30 3.71
C VAL A 93 0.07 -9.09 2.76
N SER A 94 0.50 -9.38 1.53
CA SER A 94 -0.33 -10.15 0.60
C SER A 94 -0.75 -11.46 1.27
N CYS A 95 -2.05 -11.75 1.34
CA CYS A 95 -2.54 -13.04 1.84
C CYS A 95 -1.88 -14.21 1.10
N LEU A 96 -1.41 -13.98 -0.13
CA LEU A 96 -0.71 -14.95 -0.94
C LEU A 96 0.69 -15.27 -0.41
N THR A 97 1.45 -14.27 0.04
CA THR A 97 2.80 -14.45 0.62
C THR A 97 2.73 -15.29 1.89
N TYR A 98 1.74 -15.05 2.75
CA TYR A 98 1.53 -15.88 3.94
C TYR A 98 1.06 -17.29 3.60
N ARG A 99 0.15 -17.45 2.64
CA ARG A 99 -0.25 -18.80 2.16
C ARG A 99 0.95 -19.58 1.64
N LEU A 100 1.84 -18.91 0.91
CA LEU A 100 3.09 -19.50 0.42
C LEU A 100 4.00 -19.89 1.60
N ALA A 101 4.21 -19.00 2.57
CA ALA A 101 5.01 -19.31 3.75
C ALA A 101 4.42 -20.49 4.55
N GLU A 102 3.11 -20.53 4.77
CA GLU A 102 2.44 -21.63 5.46
C GLU A 102 2.62 -22.94 4.70
N VAL A 103 2.44 -22.94 3.37
CA VAL A 103 2.69 -24.12 2.52
C VAL A 103 4.12 -24.63 2.66
N LEU A 104 5.11 -23.72 2.65
CA LEU A 104 6.52 -24.10 2.77
C LEU A 104 6.83 -24.68 4.16
N MET A 105 6.30 -24.07 5.23
CA MET A 105 6.44 -24.62 6.58
C MET A 105 5.80 -26.00 6.71
N GLU A 106 4.61 -26.21 6.13
CA GLU A 106 3.92 -27.51 6.14
C GLU A 106 4.67 -28.58 5.32
N CYS A 107 5.38 -28.18 4.26
CA CYS A 107 6.29 -29.05 3.51
C CYS A 107 7.57 -29.42 4.27
N GLY A 108 7.77 -28.91 5.50
CA GLY A 108 8.91 -29.22 6.35
C GLY A 108 10.09 -28.24 6.25
N PHE A 109 9.93 -27.11 5.58
CA PHE A 109 10.96 -26.05 5.58
C PHE A 109 10.91 -25.27 6.90
N GLY A 110 12.00 -25.31 7.67
CA GLY A 110 12.01 -24.86 9.06
C GLY A 110 12.14 -23.35 9.24
N GLU A 111 13.12 -22.71 8.59
CA GLU A 111 13.40 -21.29 8.77
C GLU A 111 12.96 -20.45 7.57
N VAL A 112 11.84 -19.74 7.72
CA VAL A 112 11.22 -18.93 6.66
C VAL A 112 11.21 -17.45 7.04
N ALA A 113 11.80 -16.60 6.19
CA ALA A 113 11.73 -15.14 6.28
C ALA A 113 10.74 -14.57 5.26
N ILE A 114 9.85 -13.68 5.70
CA ILE A 114 8.82 -13.06 4.85
C ILE A 114 9.22 -11.62 4.52
N GLU A 115 9.02 -11.21 3.26
CA GLU A 115 9.36 -9.88 2.74
C GLU A 115 10.85 -9.52 2.98
N GLN A 116 11.75 -10.48 2.78
CA GLN A 116 13.17 -10.27 3.04
C GLN A 116 13.74 -9.24 2.06
N SER A 117 14.37 -8.20 2.62
CA SER A 117 14.93 -7.10 1.86
C SER A 117 16.36 -7.39 1.40
N PHE A 118 16.62 -7.13 0.13
CA PHE A 118 17.91 -7.21 -0.55
C PHE A 118 18.11 -5.92 -1.36
N TRP A 119 18.43 -4.83 -0.67
CA TRP A 119 18.43 -3.49 -1.26
C TRP A 119 19.05 -3.46 -2.68
N PRO A 120 18.32 -2.95 -3.70
CA PRO A 120 17.04 -2.22 -3.64
C PRO A 120 15.78 -3.09 -3.75
N TYR A 121 15.91 -4.42 -3.71
CA TYR A 121 14.83 -5.38 -3.95
C TYR A 121 14.29 -5.97 -2.64
N THR A 122 13.16 -6.67 -2.77
CA THR A 122 12.54 -7.43 -1.69
C THR A 122 11.97 -8.69 -2.34
N VAL A 123 12.09 -9.81 -1.64
CA VAL A 123 11.51 -11.10 -2.05
C VAL A 123 10.36 -11.47 -1.13
N ASP A 124 9.33 -12.14 -1.65
CA ASP A 124 8.13 -12.45 -0.87
C ASP A 124 8.42 -13.41 0.28
N VAL A 125 9.11 -14.51 -0.01
CA VAL A 125 9.50 -15.52 0.99
C VAL A 125 10.95 -15.96 0.73
N LEU A 126 11.76 -16.11 1.77
CA LEU A 126 13.11 -16.65 1.72
C LEU A 126 13.19 -17.84 2.66
N LEU A 127 13.64 -18.98 2.13
CA LEU A 127 14.09 -20.10 2.94
C LEU A 127 15.53 -19.83 3.38
N LEU A 128 15.75 -19.71 4.69
CA LEU A 128 17.05 -19.29 5.23
C LEU A 128 18.09 -20.40 5.15
N ASP A 129 17.68 -21.65 5.41
CA ASP A 129 18.57 -22.82 5.39
C ASP A 129 18.99 -23.18 3.95
N GLU A 130 18.03 -23.19 3.03
CA GLU A 130 18.26 -23.53 1.62
C GLU A 130 18.81 -22.35 0.81
N TRP A 131 18.70 -21.13 1.34
CA TRP A 131 19.03 -19.89 0.64
C TRP A 131 18.32 -19.77 -0.72
N VAL A 132 17.01 -20.03 -0.74
CA VAL A 132 16.15 -19.95 -1.94
C VAL A 132 15.01 -18.98 -1.68
N ALA A 133 14.82 -18.02 -2.58
CA ALA A 133 13.69 -17.10 -2.53
C ALA A 133 12.52 -17.62 -3.37
N PHE A 134 11.32 -17.33 -2.91
CA PHE A 134 10.07 -17.56 -3.63
C PHE A 134 9.32 -16.25 -3.82
N GLU A 135 8.71 -16.10 -4.99
CA GLU A 135 7.87 -14.98 -5.38
C GLU A 135 6.46 -15.48 -5.70
N ALA A 136 5.47 -14.85 -5.10
CA ALA A 136 4.06 -15.17 -5.26
C ALA A 136 3.43 -14.20 -6.27
N ASP A 137 3.38 -14.60 -7.53
CA ASP A 137 2.92 -13.76 -8.63
C ASP A 137 1.39 -13.61 -8.63
N GLY A 138 0.92 -12.57 -7.93
CA GLY A 138 -0.48 -12.19 -7.85
C GLY A 138 -1.07 -11.68 -9.17
N LYS A 139 -2.22 -12.20 -9.59
CA LYS A 139 -2.92 -11.78 -10.83
C LYS A 139 -3.29 -10.30 -10.83
N TYR A 140 -3.47 -9.70 -9.64
CA TYR A 140 -3.88 -8.31 -9.46
C TYR A 140 -2.84 -7.28 -9.94
N TRP A 141 -1.58 -7.67 -10.16
CA TRP A 141 -0.54 -6.82 -10.76
C TRP A 141 -0.58 -6.75 -12.30
N HIS A 142 -1.26 -7.71 -12.95
CA HIS A 142 -1.34 -7.77 -14.41
C HIS A 142 -2.51 -6.96 -15.00
N ASN A 143 -3.36 -6.37 -14.16
CA ASN A 143 -4.44 -5.50 -14.63
C ASN A 143 -3.89 -4.08 -14.87
N SER A 144 -3.44 -3.86 -16.11
CA SER A 144 -2.80 -2.66 -16.67
C SER A 144 -3.56 -1.32 -16.51
N SER A 145 -4.73 -1.32 -15.85
CA SER A 145 -5.52 -0.12 -15.55
C SER A 145 -4.90 0.78 -14.47
N TRP A 146 -4.17 0.22 -13.49
CA TRP A 146 -3.56 1.00 -12.41
C TRP A 146 -2.30 1.78 -12.85
N LEU A 147 -1.49 1.18 -13.74
CA LEU A 147 -0.33 1.85 -14.34
C LEU A 147 -0.74 3.06 -15.19
N ARG A 148 -1.85 2.97 -15.95
CA ARG A 148 -2.36 4.09 -16.75
C ARG A 148 -2.89 5.26 -15.89
N ARG A 149 -3.41 5.00 -14.68
CA ARG A 149 -3.99 6.02 -13.79
C ARG A 149 -2.97 6.73 -12.89
N SER A 150 -1.85 6.08 -12.57
CA SER A 150 -0.89 6.61 -11.59
C SER A 150 0.19 7.52 -12.19
N GLY A 151 0.27 7.63 -13.52
CA GLY A 151 1.32 8.40 -14.21
C GLY A 151 2.74 7.89 -13.95
N ARG A 152 2.87 6.75 -13.26
CA ARG A 152 4.15 6.06 -13.05
C ARG A 152 4.44 5.24 -14.30
N THR A 153 5.57 5.53 -14.93
CA THR A 153 6.17 4.57 -15.86
C THR A 153 6.36 3.24 -15.13
N PRO A 154 6.11 2.09 -15.77
CA PRO A 154 6.57 0.83 -15.24
C PRO A 154 8.07 0.96 -15.08
N ASN A 155 8.55 1.10 -13.85
CA ASN A 155 9.95 0.89 -13.52
C ASN A 155 10.16 -0.63 -13.57
N LYS A 156 10.06 -1.19 -14.78
CA LYS A 156 10.14 -2.61 -15.05
C LYS A 156 11.56 -2.88 -15.52
N LEU A 157 12.44 -3.18 -14.57
CA LEU A 157 13.22 -4.38 -14.80
C LEU A 157 12.20 -5.49 -15.02
N THR A 158 12.34 -6.25 -16.10
CA THR A 158 11.59 -7.50 -16.22
C THR A 158 11.90 -8.36 -14.98
N SER A 159 10.97 -9.19 -14.50
CA SER A 159 11.22 -10.08 -13.36
C SER A 159 12.57 -10.79 -13.54
N THR A 160 12.83 -11.26 -14.76
CA THR A 160 14.10 -11.85 -15.19
C THR A 160 15.34 -11.01 -14.93
N GLU A 161 15.35 -9.70 -15.21
CA GLU A 161 16.52 -8.85 -14.94
C GLU A 161 16.70 -8.56 -13.44
N ARG A 162 15.60 -8.50 -12.68
CA ARG A 162 15.66 -8.39 -11.21
C ARG A 162 16.28 -9.66 -10.63
N ASP A 163 15.79 -10.82 -11.07
CA ASP A 163 16.19 -12.10 -10.53
C ASP A 163 17.65 -12.40 -10.86
N GLN A 164 18.09 -12.07 -12.09
CA GLN A 164 19.51 -12.17 -12.46
C GLN A 164 20.41 -11.30 -11.55
N ARG A 165 19.99 -10.07 -11.22
CA ARG A 165 20.77 -9.21 -10.30
C ARG A 165 20.83 -9.75 -8.88
N LEU A 166 19.74 -10.35 -8.40
CA LEU A 166 19.70 -11.00 -7.10
C LEU A 166 20.61 -12.24 -7.08
N PHE A 167 20.61 -13.02 -8.17
CA PHE A 167 21.52 -14.14 -8.35
C PHE A 167 22.98 -13.70 -8.43
N ASP A 168 23.33 -12.76 -9.30
CA ASP A 168 24.72 -12.32 -9.49
C ASP A 168 25.33 -11.76 -8.21
N LYS A 169 24.53 -11.03 -7.42
CA LYS A 169 25.01 -10.34 -6.21
C LYS A 169 24.98 -11.20 -4.96
N TYR A 170 23.94 -12.02 -4.78
CA TYR A 170 23.69 -12.76 -3.54
C TYR A 170 23.70 -14.28 -3.72
N GLN A 171 23.93 -14.77 -4.95
CA GLN A 171 23.78 -16.18 -5.32
C GLN A 171 22.42 -16.73 -4.92
N LEU A 172 21.38 -15.88 -5.02
CA LEU A 172 20.03 -16.17 -4.56
C LEU A 172 19.17 -16.68 -5.72
N PRO A 173 18.93 -17.99 -5.84
CA PRO A 173 17.94 -18.52 -6.78
C PRO A 173 16.53 -18.08 -6.38
N ILE A 174 15.69 -17.84 -7.38
CA ILE A 174 14.32 -17.36 -7.20
C ILE A 174 13.36 -18.31 -7.91
N VAL A 175 12.34 -18.77 -7.18
CA VAL A 175 11.25 -19.60 -7.69
C VAL A 175 9.97 -18.77 -7.74
N HIS A 176 9.34 -18.73 -8.92
CA HIS A 176 8.08 -18.05 -9.11
C HIS A 176 6.92 -19.04 -9.03
N LEU A 177 5.92 -18.73 -8.21
CA LEU A 177 4.67 -19.46 -8.14
C LEU A 177 3.52 -18.50 -8.44
N SER A 178 2.67 -18.90 -9.38
CA SER A 178 1.45 -18.14 -9.68
C SER A 178 0.47 -18.19 -8.51
N GLU A 179 -0.40 -17.18 -8.42
CA GLU A 179 -1.47 -17.15 -7.44
C GLU A 179 -2.33 -18.43 -7.42
N ASP A 180 -2.58 -19.03 -8.59
CA ASP A 180 -3.35 -20.27 -8.68
C ASP A 180 -2.59 -21.47 -8.11
N GLU A 181 -1.27 -21.56 -8.32
CA GLU A 181 -0.43 -22.63 -7.78
C GLU A 181 -0.34 -22.53 -6.25
N VAL A 182 -0.07 -21.34 -5.72
CA VAL A 182 -0.03 -21.12 -4.27
C VAL A 182 -1.36 -21.49 -3.64
N ASN A 183 -2.48 -21.05 -4.23
CA ASN A 183 -3.81 -21.36 -3.70
C ASN A 183 -4.15 -22.86 -3.78
N LYS A 184 -3.76 -23.56 -4.85
CA LYS A 184 -3.96 -25.00 -4.97
C LYS A 184 -3.18 -25.76 -3.90
N LEU A 185 -1.91 -25.42 -3.69
CA LEU A 185 -1.08 -26.03 -2.65
C LEU A 185 -1.63 -25.75 -1.26
N TYR A 186 -2.05 -24.51 -1.01
CA TYR A 186 -2.65 -24.10 0.26
C TYR A 186 -3.89 -24.91 0.61
N ILE A 187 -4.80 -25.08 -0.36
CA ILE A 187 -6.01 -25.87 -0.17
C ILE A 187 -5.67 -27.35 0.01
N ALA A 188 -4.64 -27.87 -0.66
CA ALA A 188 -4.30 -29.29 -0.58
C ALA A 188 -3.60 -29.69 0.74
N LEU A 189 -2.84 -28.77 1.34
CA LEU A 189 -1.96 -29.07 2.48
C LEU A 189 -2.46 -28.54 3.82
N ILE A 190 -3.22 -27.43 3.82
CA ILE A 190 -3.55 -26.71 5.06
C ILE A 190 -5.06 -26.68 5.35
N LYS A 191 -5.92 -26.71 4.32
CA LYS A 191 -7.38 -26.67 4.48
C LYS A 191 -8.04 -28.01 4.23
#